data_AF-A0A5N8YKG9-F1
#
_entry.id   AF-A0A5N8YKG9-F1
#
_cell.length_a   1.000
_cell.length_b   1.000
_cell.length_c   1.000
_cell.angle_alpha   90.00
_cell.angle_beta   90.00
_cell.angle_gamma   90.00
#
_symmetry.space_group_name_H-M   'P 1'
#
loop_
_entity.id
_entity.type
_entity.pdbx_description
1 polymer ?
#
loop_
_entity_poly.entity_id
_entity_poly.type
_entity_poly.pdbx_seq_one_letter_code
_entity_poly.pdbx_strand_id
1 'polypeptide(L)'
;MTDKMVNGILFIIAGLGPFVVYIGLGETGIVSMAYTEKIAAYVLLTWPLAFMMTRNIKRNNFIDAGFLIIVVAWGAGIVTDAINGAELGGVSDSIGEAIAPTAWSLLFLGVLISGIGYTRTDLFPKWLSGLLSVLSLIAFAYLAIMSTEHLSSNEGFIAPLWMAVSLVMVILGIFTMRRNETE
;
A
#
# COMPACT_ATOMS: atom_id res chain seq x y z
N MET A 1 4.87 24.23 -6.96
CA MET A 1 4.46 23.12 -6.07
C MET A 1 5.70 22.67 -5.32
N THR A 2 5.69 22.60 -3.98
CA THR A 2 6.89 22.24 -3.18
C THR A 2 7.04 20.72 -3.05
N ASP A 3 8.24 20.23 -2.72
CA ASP A 3 8.50 18.80 -2.54
C ASP A 3 7.60 18.15 -1.49
N LYS A 4 7.30 18.85 -0.40
CA LYS A 4 6.35 18.36 0.62
C LYS A 4 4.92 18.29 0.11
N MET A 5 4.51 19.21 -0.77
CA MET A 5 3.20 19.17 -1.40
C MET A 5 3.09 17.96 -2.33
N VAL A 6 4.12 17.72 -3.16
CA VAL A 6 4.17 16.54 -4.04
C VAL A 6 4.12 15.26 -3.21
N ASN A 7 4.98 15.12 -2.19
CA ASN A 7 5.02 13.93 -1.34
C ASN A 7 3.68 13.68 -0.62
N GLY A 8 3.05 14.73 -0.11
CA GLY A 8 1.73 14.61 0.53
C GLY A 8 0.63 14.19 -0.44
N ILE A 9 0.65 14.68 -1.68
CA ILE A 9 -0.27 14.23 -2.74
C ILE A 9 -0.02 12.76 -3.07
N LEU A 10 1.24 12.31 -3.15
CA LEU A 10 1.55 10.89 -3.40
C LEU A 10 0.98 9.98 -2.31
N PHE A 11 1.06 10.36 -1.04
CA PHE A 11 0.40 9.62 0.05
C PHE A 11 -1.12 9.53 -0.12
N ILE A 12 -1.75 10.63 -0.55
CA ILE A 12 -3.20 10.67 -0.77
C ILE A 12 -3.59 9.78 -1.96
N ILE A 13 -2.84 9.84 -3.05
CA ILE A 13 -3.07 8.99 -4.22
C ILE A 13 -2.83 7.52 -3.86
N ALA A 14 -1.80 7.21 -3.08
CA ALA A 14 -1.54 5.85 -2.62
C ALA A 14 -2.69 5.29 -1.78
N GLY A 15 -3.29 6.13 -0.93
CA GLY A 15 -4.42 5.73 -0.09
C GLY A 15 -5.74 5.59 -0.86
N LEU A 16 -6.09 6.53 -1.72
CA LEU A 16 -7.42 6.60 -2.35
C LEU A 16 -7.45 6.14 -3.81
N GLY A 17 -6.34 6.30 -4.51
CA GLY A 17 -6.25 6.12 -5.95
C GLY A 17 -6.68 4.73 -6.44
N PRO A 18 -6.20 3.62 -5.85
CA PRO A 18 -6.65 2.28 -6.24
C PRO A 18 -8.16 2.11 -6.11
N PHE A 19 -8.77 2.58 -5.02
CA PHE A 19 -10.23 2.51 -4.85
C PHE A 19 -11.00 3.30 -5.91
N VAL A 20 -10.51 4.50 -6.26
CA VAL A 20 -11.10 5.30 -7.34
C VAL A 20 -11.00 4.57 -8.69
N VAL A 21 -9.92 3.85 -8.93
CA VAL A 21 -9.76 3.06 -10.17
C VAL A 21 -10.72 1.87 -10.18
N TYR A 22 -10.77 1.06 -9.12
CA TYR A 22 -11.64 -0.12 -9.08
C TYR A 22 -13.12 0.28 -9.14
N ILE A 23 -13.57 1.23 -8.31
CA ILE A 23 -14.97 1.68 -8.30
C ILE A 23 -15.30 2.45 -9.58
N GLY A 24 -14.40 3.34 -10.02
CA GLY A 24 -14.68 4.27 -11.11
C GLY A 24 -14.55 3.66 -12.50
N LEU A 25 -13.64 2.71 -12.71
CA LEU A 25 -13.33 2.15 -14.02
C LEU A 25 -13.64 0.65 -14.12
N GLY A 26 -13.41 -0.12 -13.06
CA GLY A 26 -13.61 -1.57 -13.03
C GLY A 26 -15.07 -1.95 -12.84
N GLU A 27 -15.66 -1.60 -11.70
CA GLU A 27 -17.03 -1.97 -11.32
C GLU A 27 -18.09 -1.34 -12.24
N THR A 28 -17.80 -0.17 -12.82
CA THR A 28 -18.66 0.49 -13.80
C THR A 28 -18.60 -0.15 -15.19
N GLY A 29 -17.63 -1.04 -15.44
CA GLY A 29 -17.40 -1.68 -16.74
C GLY A 29 -16.88 -0.72 -17.83
N ILE A 30 -16.32 0.43 -17.46
CA ILE A 30 -15.76 1.39 -18.43
C ILE A 30 -14.54 0.78 -19.15
N VAL A 31 -13.74 0.00 -18.44
CA VAL A 31 -12.61 -0.75 -19.00
C VAL A 31 -12.64 -2.21 -18.54
N SER A 32 -11.94 -3.11 -19.25
CA SER A 32 -11.84 -4.51 -18.82
C SER A 32 -11.00 -4.65 -17.56
N MET A 33 -11.16 -5.77 -16.83
CA MET A 33 -10.43 -6.04 -15.59
C MET A 33 -8.90 -5.93 -15.78
N ALA A 34 -8.36 -6.51 -16.85
CA ALA A 34 -6.94 -6.39 -17.20
C ALA A 34 -6.45 -4.93 -17.29
N TYR A 35 -7.27 -4.02 -17.85
CA TYR A 35 -6.93 -2.60 -17.92
C TYR A 35 -7.13 -1.90 -16.57
N THR A 36 -8.15 -2.28 -15.80
CA THR A 36 -8.36 -1.80 -14.43
C THR A 36 -7.14 -2.09 -13.55
N GLU A 37 -6.69 -3.34 -13.53
CA GLU A 37 -5.51 -3.75 -12.75
C GLU A 37 -4.25 -3.00 -13.17
N LYS A 38 -4.06 -2.82 -14.48
CA LYS A 38 -2.92 -2.08 -15.02
C LYS A 38 -2.93 -0.61 -14.60
N ILE A 39 -4.09 0.05 -14.58
CA ILE A 39 -4.21 1.44 -14.13
C ILE A 39 -4.04 1.52 -12.61
N ALA A 40 -4.66 0.60 -11.86
CA ALA A 40 -4.56 0.53 -10.40
C ALA A 40 -3.10 0.36 -9.98
N ALA A 41 -2.34 -0.50 -10.66
CA ALA A 41 -0.92 -0.69 -10.51
C ALA A 41 -0.09 0.61 -10.63
N TYR A 42 -0.34 1.39 -11.68
CA TYR A 42 0.36 2.66 -11.92
C TYR A 42 0.04 3.70 -10.84
N VAL A 43 -1.21 3.70 -10.39
CA VAL A 43 -1.64 4.56 -9.30
C VAL A 43 -1.01 4.11 -7.97
N LEU A 44 -0.95 2.80 -7.72
CA LEU A 44 -0.36 2.21 -6.52
C LEU A 44 1.16 2.41 -6.43
N LEU A 45 1.85 2.64 -7.55
CA LEU A 45 3.27 3.05 -7.56
C LEU A 45 3.53 4.31 -6.72
N THR A 46 2.51 5.15 -6.50
CA THR A 46 2.64 6.30 -5.60
C THR A 46 2.97 5.91 -4.16
N TRP A 47 2.68 4.67 -3.74
CA TRP A 47 3.00 4.16 -2.41
C TRP A 47 4.51 4.10 -2.15
N PRO A 48 5.34 3.32 -2.88
CA PRO A 48 6.79 3.35 -2.69
C PRO A 48 7.37 4.75 -2.90
N LEU A 49 6.85 5.54 -3.85
CA LEU A 49 7.34 6.90 -4.08
C LEU A 49 7.13 7.83 -2.88
N ALA A 50 5.97 7.77 -2.22
CA ALA A 50 5.70 8.56 -1.02
C ALA A 50 6.66 8.19 0.13
N PHE A 51 6.92 6.91 0.34
CA PHE A 51 7.89 6.46 1.35
C PHE A 51 9.32 6.86 0.98
N MET A 52 9.69 6.78 -0.30
CA MET A 52 11.00 7.21 -0.80
C MET A 52 11.25 8.70 -0.54
N MET A 53 10.29 9.57 -0.86
CA MET A 53 10.43 11.00 -0.62
C MET A 53 10.50 11.30 0.88
N THR A 54 9.71 10.60 1.69
CA THR A 54 9.70 10.75 3.15
C THR A 54 11.03 10.35 3.79
N ARG A 55 11.61 9.23 3.37
CA ARG A 55 12.92 8.77 3.89
C ARG A 55 14.08 9.70 3.53
N ASN A 56 13.98 10.44 2.43
CA ASN A 56 15.00 11.41 2.04
C ASN A 56 15.05 12.63 2.99
N ILE A 57 13.99 12.86 3.76
CA ILE A 57 13.95 13.95 4.75
C ILE A 57 14.61 13.51 6.07
N LYS A 58 14.15 12.38 6.64
CA LYS A 58 14.81 11.75 7.80
C LYS A 58 14.78 10.24 7.65
N ARG A 59 15.92 9.62 7.92
CA ARG A 59 16.13 8.18 7.78
C ARG A 59 16.63 7.55 9.08
N ASN A 60 16.31 6.27 9.20
CA ASN A 60 16.92 5.33 10.13
C ASN A 60 16.79 3.93 9.53
N ASN A 61 17.46 2.94 10.13
CA ASN A 61 17.50 1.58 9.59
C ASN A 61 16.11 0.95 9.39
N PHE A 62 15.11 1.33 10.20
CA PHE A 62 13.74 0.83 10.05
C PHE A 62 13.05 1.47 8.84
N ILE A 63 13.19 2.78 8.65
CA ILE A 63 12.63 3.45 7.46
C ILE A 63 13.26 2.89 6.18
N ASP A 64 14.58 2.67 6.17
CA ASP A 64 15.28 2.14 5.00
C ASP A 64 14.90 0.67 4.72
N ALA A 65 14.85 -0.18 5.75
CA ALA A 65 14.42 -1.57 5.60
C ALA A 65 12.95 -1.68 5.19
N GLY A 66 12.08 -0.90 5.82
CA GLY A 66 10.65 -0.86 5.51
C GLY A 66 10.39 -0.41 4.08
N PHE A 67 11.06 0.65 3.61
CA PHE A 67 10.99 1.08 2.22
C PHE A 67 11.46 0.00 1.24
N LEU A 68 12.58 -0.68 1.52
CA LEU A 68 13.06 -1.77 0.66
C LEU A 68 12.03 -2.91 0.55
N ILE A 69 11.44 -3.32 1.68
CA ILE A 69 10.39 -4.34 1.70
C ILE A 69 9.18 -3.88 0.89
N ILE A 70 8.73 -2.63 1.03
CA ILE A 70 7.62 -2.05 0.26
C ILE A 70 7.90 -2.16 -1.25
N VAL A 71 9.10 -1.81 -1.72
CA VAL A 71 9.44 -1.87 -3.15
C VAL A 71 9.41 -3.29 -3.70
N VAL A 72 9.98 -4.25 -2.96
CA VAL A 72 9.99 -5.67 -3.35
C VAL A 72 8.56 -6.23 -3.37
N ALA A 73 7.81 -5.98 -2.30
CA ALA A 73 6.45 -6.46 -2.13
C ALA A 73 5.49 -5.88 -3.18
N TRP A 74 5.60 -4.57 -3.43
CA TRP A 74 4.85 -3.89 -4.48
C TRP A 74 5.10 -4.57 -5.81
N GLY A 75 6.37 -4.75 -6.20
CA GLY A 75 6.74 -5.41 -7.46
C GLY A 75 6.14 -6.82 -7.63
N ALA A 76 6.17 -7.63 -6.56
CA ALA A 76 5.53 -8.95 -6.57
C ALA A 76 4.00 -8.84 -6.70
N GLY A 77 3.37 -7.92 -5.97
CA GLY A 77 1.92 -7.74 -5.97
C GLY A 77 1.36 -7.31 -7.33
N ILE A 78 2.02 -6.40 -8.03
CA ILE A 78 1.57 -6.02 -9.38
C ILE A 78 1.64 -7.17 -10.37
N VAL A 79 2.66 -8.03 -10.23
CA VAL A 79 2.79 -9.20 -11.10
C VAL A 79 1.63 -10.16 -10.84
N THR A 80 1.24 -10.35 -9.58
CA THR A 80 0.08 -11.19 -9.26
C THR A 80 -1.22 -10.61 -9.78
N ASP A 81 -1.43 -9.29 -9.62
CA ASP A 81 -2.64 -8.63 -10.10
C ASP A 81 -2.71 -8.64 -11.63
N ALA A 82 -1.56 -8.51 -12.32
CA ALA A 82 -1.49 -8.63 -13.77
C ALA A 82 -1.80 -10.05 -14.27
N ILE A 83 -1.38 -11.09 -13.55
CA ILE A 83 -1.72 -12.49 -13.85
C ILE A 83 -3.23 -12.71 -13.67
N ASN A 84 -3.76 -12.32 -12.50
CA ASN A 84 -5.17 -12.50 -12.17
C ASN A 84 -6.09 -11.71 -13.12
N GLY A 85 -5.75 -10.45 -13.38
CA GLY A 85 -6.53 -9.58 -14.26
C GLY A 85 -6.49 -9.98 -15.74
N ALA A 86 -5.51 -10.79 -16.16
CA ALA A 86 -5.42 -11.29 -17.53
C ALA A 86 -6.36 -12.50 -17.79
N GLU A 87 -6.97 -13.07 -16.75
CA GLU A 87 -7.94 -14.19 -16.83
C GLU A 87 -7.45 -15.31 -17.78
N LEU A 88 -6.17 -15.68 -17.63
CA LEU A 88 -5.51 -16.60 -18.56
C LEU A 88 -6.02 -18.04 -18.42
N GLY A 89 -6.75 -18.34 -17.35
CA GLY A 89 -7.40 -19.62 -17.11
C GLY A 89 -6.44 -20.69 -16.59
N GLY A 90 -7.02 -21.69 -15.92
CA GLY A 90 -6.32 -22.91 -15.51
C GLY A 90 -5.22 -22.66 -14.48
N VAL A 91 -3.99 -23.10 -14.78
CA VAL A 91 -2.86 -23.04 -13.83
C VAL A 91 -2.37 -21.60 -13.59
N SER A 92 -2.55 -20.70 -14.56
CA SER A 92 -2.05 -19.32 -14.44
C SER A 92 -2.73 -18.56 -13.31
N ASP A 93 -4.05 -18.63 -13.21
CA ASP A 93 -4.82 -17.93 -12.17
C ASP A 93 -4.45 -18.45 -10.77
N SER A 94 -4.24 -19.77 -10.64
CA SER A 94 -3.79 -20.39 -9.38
C SER A 94 -2.40 -19.93 -8.93
N ILE A 95 -1.52 -19.53 -9.85
CA ILE A 95 -0.20 -18.98 -9.51
C ILE A 95 -0.35 -17.58 -8.93
N GLY A 96 -1.17 -16.73 -9.55
CA GLY A 96 -1.42 -15.38 -9.06
C GLY A 96 -2.05 -15.38 -7.67
N GLU A 97 -3.08 -16.22 -7.46
CA GLU A 97 -3.73 -16.42 -6.16
C GLU A 97 -2.79 -16.96 -5.07
N ALA A 98 -1.84 -17.83 -5.41
CA ALA A 98 -0.89 -18.38 -4.44
C ALA A 98 0.17 -17.35 -4.00
N ILE A 99 0.57 -16.44 -4.90
CA ILE A 99 1.60 -15.43 -4.62
C ILE A 99 0.99 -14.20 -3.93
N ALA A 100 -0.23 -13.80 -4.29
CA ALA A 100 -0.83 -12.53 -3.86
C ALA A 100 -0.87 -12.34 -2.34
N PRO A 101 -1.31 -13.30 -1.51
CA PRO A 101 -1.30 -13.14 -0.05
C PRO A 101 0.10 -12.88 0.50
N THR A 102 1.12 -13.54 -0.05
CA THR A 102 2.52 -13.36 0.35
C THR A 102 3.03 -11.97 -0.05
N ALA A 103 2.79 -11.56 -1.30
CA ALA A 103 3.23 -10.27 -1.81
C ALA A 103 2.57 -9.10 -1.05
N TRP A 104 1.24 -9.13 -0.90
CA TRP A 104 0.50 -8.07 -0.24
C TRP A 104 0.70 -8.04 1.27
N SER A 105 0.87 -9.19 1.94
CA SER A 105 1.27 -9.20 3.35
C SER A 105 2.65 -8.58 3.54
N LEU A 106 3.64 -8.88 2.68
CA LEU A 106 4.96 -8.25 2.73
C LEU A 106 4.88 -6.73 2.57
N LEU A 107 3.96 -6.22 1.76
CA LEU A 107 3.76 -4.77 1.62
C LEU A 107 3.39 -4.16 2.97
N PHE A 108 2.40 -4.74 3.66
CA PHE A 108 2.01 -4.30 5.00
C PHE A 108 3.12 -4.49 6.05
N LEU A 109 3.93 -5.54 5.93
CA LEU A 109 5.13 -5.69 6.76
C LEU A 109 6.09 -4.51 6.54
N GLY A 110 6.36 -4.12 5.29
CA GLY A 110 7.20 -2.98 4.98
C GLY A 110 6.65 -1.66 5.51
N VAL A 111 5.33 -1.47 5.44
CA VAL A 111 4.63 -0.31 6.01
C VAL A 111 4.70 -0.31 7.54
N LEU A 112 4.51 -1.46 8.19
CA LEU A 112 4.70 -1.64 9.64
C LEU A 112 6.11 -1.22 10.07
N ILE A 113 7.15 -1.77 9.41
CA ILE A 113 8.55 -1.47 9.74
C ILE A 113 8.84 0.01 9.51
N SER A 114 8.32 0.61 8.43
CA SER A 114 8.42 2.05 8.20
C SER A 114 7.71 2.88 9.27
N GLY A 115 6.53 2.45 9.71
CA GLY A 115 5.78 3.07 10.81
C GLY A 115 6.56 3.07 12.13
N ILE A 116 7.18 1.93 12.48
CA ILE A 116 8.10 1.83 13.62
C ILE A 116 9.26 2.81 13.43
N GLY A 117 9.82 2.90 12.23
CA GLY A 117 10.83 3.87 11.88
C GLY A 117 10.37 5.32 12.13
N TYR A 118 9.16 5.69 11.71
CA TYR A 118 8.61 7.02 11.91
C TYR A 118 8.38 7.35 13.40
N THR A 119 8.01 6.38 14.24
CA THR A 119 7.93 6.60 15.71
C THR A 119 9.26 7.02 16.33
N ARG A 120 10.40 6.82 15.64
CA ARG A 120 11.73 7.23 16.07
C ARG A 120 12.20 8.54 15.45
N THR A 121 11.32 9.24 14.75
CA THR A 121 11.58 10.55 14.12
C THR A 121 10.53 11.57 14.54
N ASP A 122 10.72 12.82 14.16
CA ASP A 122 9.75 13.92 14.27
C ASP A 122 9.04 14.21 12.93
N LEU A 123 9.15 13.30 11.94
CA LEU A 123 8.48 13.45 10.64
C LEU A 123 6.95 13.54 10.80
N PHE A 124 6.42 12.77 11.74
CA PHE A 124 4.99 12.67 12.04
C PHE A 124 4.76 12.61 13.56
N PRO A 125 3.55 12.97 14.04
CA PRO A 125 3.17 12.69 15.42
C PRO A 125 3.32 11.20 15.75
N LYS A 126 3.79 10.91 16.97
CA LYS A 126 4.05 9.54 17.41
C LYS A 126 2.81 8.64 17.34
N TRP A 127 1.64 9.19 17.69
CA TRP A 127 0.37 8.47 17.62
C TRP A 127 0.03 8.04 16.18
N LEU A 128 0.31 8.89 15.19
CA LEU A 128 0.01 8.60 13.79
C LEU A 128 0.94 7.52 13.24
N SER A 129 2.23 7.60 13.59
CA SER A 129 3.21 6.56 13.25
C SER A 129 2.91 5.22 13.94
N GLY A 130 2.47 5.28 15.20
CA GLY A 130 2.01 4.12 15.96
C GLY A 130 0.76 3.49 15.33
N LEU A 131 -0.22 4.30 14.93
CA LEU A 131 -1.43 3.85 14.26
C LEU A 131 -1.11 3.16 12.91
N LEU A 132 -0.22 3.76 12.10
CA LEU A 132 0.27 3.13 10.87
C LEU A 132 0.87 1.76 11.15
N SER A 133 1.69 1.65 12.20
CA SER A 133 2.34 0.41 12.60
C SER A 133 1.30 -0.65 13.01
N VAL A 134 0.38 -0.31 13.91
CA VAL A 134 -0.61 -1.26 14.44
C VAL A 134 -1.55 -1.76 13.34
N LEU A 135 -2.10 -0.88 12.51
CA LEU A 135 -3.01 -1.31 11.44
C LEU A 135 -2.29 -2.15 10.38
N SER A 136 -1.04 -1.80 10.05
CA SER A 136 -0.25 -2.60 9.11
C SER A 136 0.15 -3.95 9.70
N LEU A 137 0.38 -4.05 11.01
CA LEU A 137 0.61 -5.33 11.68
C LEU A 137 -0.63 -6.23 11.60
N ILE A 138 -1.82 -5.67 11.83
CA ILE A 138 -3.08 -6.42 11.74
C ILE A 138 -3.29 -6.91 10.30
N ALA A 139 -3.12 -6.02 9.31
CA ALA A 139 -3.25 -6.38 7.90
C ALA A 139 -2.23 -7.44 7.46
N PHE A 140 -0.96 -7.28 7.87
CA PHE A 140 0.10 -8.27 7.65
C PHE A 140 -0.27 -9.63 8.26
N ALA A 141 -0.62 -9.67 9.55
CA ALA A 141 -0.93 -10.91 10.25
C ALA A 141 -2.14 -11.62 9.62
N TYR A 142 -3.17 -10.86 9.23
CA TYR A 142 -4.36 -11.41 8.58
C TYR A 142 -4.01 -12.08 7.24
N LEU A 143 -3.27 -11.38 6.37
CA LEU A 143 -2.92 -11.91 5.05
C LEU A 143 -1.82 -12.99 5.09
N ALA A 144 -0.90 -12.94 6.05
CA ALA A 144 0.21 -13.88 6.13
C ALA A 144 -0.15 -15.23 6.76
N ILE A 145 -1.16 -15.26 7.65
CA ILE A 145 -1.50 -16.46 8.42
C ILE A 145 -2.66 -17.24 7.78
N MET A 146 -3.61 -16.53 7.16
CA MET A 146 -4.81 -17.16 6.60
C MET A 146 -4.48 -17.93 5.32
N SER A 147 -5.07 -19.12 5.16
CA SER A 147 -4.97 -19.84 3.88
C SER A 147 -5.74 -19.10 2.79
N THR A 148 -5.41 -19.37 1.52
CA THR A 148 -6.11 -18.80 0.36
C THR A 148 -7.62 -19.05 0.40
N GLU A 149 -8.04 -20.26 0.80
CA GLU A 149 -9.45 -20.63 0.99
C GLU A 149 -10.15 -19.84 2.10
N HIS A 150 -9.44 -19.53 3.20
CA HIS A 150 -10.01 -18.69 4.27
C HIS A 150 -10.07 -17.22 3.86
N LEU A 151 -9.13 -16.76 3.03
CA LEU A 151 -9.13 -15.41 2.48
C LEU A 151 -10.29 -15.19 1.50
N SER A 152 -10.51 -16.13 0.57
CA SER A 152 -11.61 -16.05 -0.41
C SER A 152 -13.00 -16.13 0.24
N SER A 153 -13.14 -16.91 1.32
CA SER A 153 -14.39 -16.99 2.08
C SER A 153 -14.66 -15.79 2.99
N ASN A 154 -13.66 -14.94 3.24
CA ASN A 154 -13.74 -13.76 4.11
C ASN A 154 -13.28 -12.47 3.41
N GLU A 155 -13.49 -12.36 2.10
CA GLU A 155 -13.11 -11.18 1.30
C GLU A 155 -13.66 -9.87 1.87
N GLY A 156 -14.85 -9.94 2.48
CA GLY A 156 -15.49 -8.81 3.16
C GLY A 156 -14.67 -8.17 4.29
N PHE A 157 -13.62 -8.83 4.78
CA PHE A 157 -12.69 -8.29 5.78
C PHE A 157 -11.40 -7.72 5.18
N ILE A 158 -11.00 -8.18 3.99
CA ILE A 158 -9.78 -7.73 3.31
C ILE A 158 -9.93 -6.26 2.91
N ALA A 159 -11.02 -5.90 2.23
CA ALA A 159 -11.23 -4.52 1.79
C ALA A 159 -11.26 -3.50 2.95
N PRO A 160 -11.96 -3.75 4.07
CA PRO A 160 -11.87 -2.90 5.27
C PRO A 160 -10.46 -2.73 5.85
N LEU A 161 -9.65 -3.79 5.90
CA LEU A 161 -8.27 -3.70 6.40
C LEU A 161 -7.41 -2.81 5.49
N TRP A 162 -7.52 -3.00 4.18
CA TRP A 162 -6.87 -2.16 3.19
C TRP A 162 -7.30 -0.68 3.32
N MET A 163 -8.61 -0.43 3.42
CA MET A 163 -9.14 0.92 3.62
C MET A 163 -8.63 1.56 4.92
N ALA A 164 -8.49 0.80 6.00
CA ALA A 164 -7.99 1.32 7.27
C ALA A 164 -6.54 1.82 7.15
N VAL A 165 -5.65 1.05 6.53
CA VAL A 165 -4.26 1.47 6.28
C VAL A 165 -4.21 2.64 5.30
N SER A 166 -5.02 2.59 4.24
CA SER A 166 -5.15 3.67 3.26
C SER A 166 -5.64 4.98 3.85
N LEU A 167 -6.55 4.95 4.83
CA LEU A 167 -6.98 6.16 5.52
C LEU A 167 -5.83 6.79 6.31
N VAL A 168 -5.00 5.97 6.97
CA VAL A 168 -3.79 6.48 7.63
C VAL A 168 -2.82 7.09 6.63
N MET A 169 -2.66 6.48 5.46
CA MET A 169 -1.86 7.02 4.35
C MET A 169 -2.34 8.41 3.93
N VAL A 170 -3.65 8.61 3.76
CA VAL A 170 -4.23 9.93 3.47
C VAL A 170 -3.90 10.94 4.56
N ILE A 171 -4.03 10.55 5.84
CA ILE A 171 -3.70 11.42 6.97
C ILE A 171 -2.21 11.77 6.97
N LEU A 172 -1.30 10.82 6.71
CA LEU A 172 0.12 11.08 6.54
C LEU A 172 0.38 12.10 5.43
N GLY A 173 -0.36 12.00 4.32
CA GLY A 173 -0.29 12.98 3.22
C GLY A 173 -0.65 14.39 3.68
N ILE A 174 -1.75 14.55 4.43
CA ILE A 174 -2.17 15.83 5.00
C ILE A 174 -1.10 16.40 5.95
N PHE A 175 -0.55 15.57 6.85
CA PHE A 175 0.51 15.99 7.76
C PHE A 175 1.79 16.38 7.02
N THR A 176 2.14 15.65 5.95
CA THR A 176 3.31 15.95 5.11
C THR A 176 3.19 17.34 4.48
N MET A 177 2.03 17.68 3.92
CA MET A 177 1.80 19.00 3.31
C MET A 177 1.80 20.14 4.33
N ARG A 178 1.29 19.88 5.54
CA ARG A 178 1.21 20.86 6.64
C ARG A 178 2.49 20.99 7.45
N ARG A 179 3.51 20.17 7.19
CA ARG A 179 4.76 20.22 7.93
C ARG A 179 5.45 21.57 7.70
N ASN A 180 5.79 22.22 8.81
CA ASN A 180 6.63 23.41 8.78
C ASN A 180 8.03 22.99 8.31
N GLU A 181 8.60 23.74 7.37
CA GLU A 181 10.01 23.59 7.01
C GLU A 181 10.79 24.22 8.16
N THR A 182 11.19 23.40 9.13
CA THR A 182 12.34 23.77 9.96
C THR A 182 13.57 23.46 9.14
N GLU A 183 14.32 24.53 8.83
CA GLU A 183 15.66 24.49 8.24
C GLU A 183 16.58 23.46 8.91
#